data_AF-A0A413VPQ8-F1
#
_entry.id   AF-A0A413VPQ8-F1
#
_cell.length_a   1.000
_cell.length_b   1.000
_cell.length_c   1.000
_cell.angle_alpha   90.00
_cell.angle_beta   90.00
_cell.angle_gamma   90.00
#
_symmetry.space_group_name_H-M   'P 1'
#
loop_
_entity.id
_entity.type
_entity.pdbx_description
1 polymer ?
#
loop_
_entity_poly.entity_id
_entity_poly.type
_entity_poly.pdbx_seq_one_letter_code
_entity_poly.pdbx_strand_id
1 'polypeptide(L)'
;MKKLIGKVTPTERDEIRSMFERKNGLTELFKIIDPSNEAMYNKVIVDMGATSSRFQKWWNDKSMQYNWESREDGTWEIDFESCEIFLVK
;
A
#
# COMPACT_ATOMS: atom_id res chain seq x y z
N MET A 1 13.72 -14.50 -0.38
CA MET A 1 13.07 -15.61 -1.12
C MET A 1 11.62 -15.22 -1.39
N LYS A 2 11.12 -15.37 -2.62
CA LYS A 2 9.77 -14.95 -3.04
C LYS A 2 8.89 -16.17 -3.26
N LYS A 3 7.76 -16.27 -2.55
CA LYS A 3 6.81 -17.39 -2.63
C LYS A 3 5.44 -16.88 -3.07
N LEU A 4 4.85 -17.47 -4.10
CA LEU A 4 3.46 -17.22 -4.47
C LEU A 4 2.53 -17.81 -3.40
N ILE A 5 1.68 -16.98 -2.79
CA ILE A 5 0.79 -17.39 -1.69
C ILE A 5 -0.69 -17.17 -2.00
N GLY A 6 -1.01 -16.46 -3.09
CA GLY A 6 -2.39 -16.17 -3.45
C GLY A 6 -2.52 -15.33 -4.70
N LYS A 7 -3.76 -14.96 -5.00
CA LYS A 7 -4.13 -14.08 -6.10
C LYS A 7 -5.40 -13.33 -5.71
N VAL A 8 -5.45 -12.04 -6.02
CA VAL A 8 -6.65 -11.20 -5.84
C VAL A 8 -7.38 -11.00 -7.15
N THR A 9 -8.60 -10.51 -7.09
CA THR A 9 -9.35 -10.10 -8.29
C THR A 9 -8.75 -8.82 -8.90
N PRO A 10 -8.98 -8.55 -10.19
CA PRO A 10 -8.61 -7.29 -10.82
C PRO A 10 -9.14 -6.05 -10.07
N THR A 11 -10.39 -6.12 -9.58
CA THR A 11 -11.00 -5.03 -8.80
C THR A 11 -10.23 -4.76 -7.52
N GLU A 12 -9.95 -5.80 -6.73
CA GLU A 12 -9.19 -5.66 -5.47
C GLU A 12 -7.77 -5.17 -5.73
N ARG A 13 -7.12 -5.66 -6.80
CA ARG A 13 -5.82 -5.16 -7.25
C ARG A 13 -5.89 -3.66 -7.58
N ASP A 14 -6.91 -3.22 -8.30
CA ASP A 14 -7.05 -1.82 -8.71
C ASP A 14 -7.33 -0.90 -7.51
N GLU A 15 -8.03 -1.38 -6.48
CA GLU A 15 -8.20 -0.68 -5.19
C GLU A 15 -6.84 -0.39 -4.55
N ILE A 16 -5.99 -1.41 -4.38
CA ILE A 16 -4.67 -1.21 -3.77
C ILE A 16 -3.71 -0.46 -4.69
N ARG A 17 -3.81 -0.60 -6.02
CA ARG A 17 -3.02 0.18 -6.97
C ARG A 17 -3.28 1.68 -6.81
N SER A 18 -4.54 2.09 -6.73
CA SER A 18 -4.92 3.49 -6.50
C SER A 18 -4.32 4.06 -5.22
N MET A 19 -4.34 3.27 -4.14
CA MET A 19 -3.72 3.68 -2.87
C MET A 19 -2.18 3.75 -2.95
N PHE A 20 -1.55 2.83 -3.68
CA PHE A 20 -0.10 2.85 -3.92
C PHE A 20 0.33 4.08 -4.72
N GLU A 21 -0.37 4.38 -5.82
CA GLU A 21 -0.14 5.56 -6.64
C GLU A 21 -0.33 6.86 -5.85
N ARG A 22 -1.41 6.95 -5.04
CA ARG A 22 -1.63 8.09 -4.15
C ARG A 22 -0.50 8.25 -3.14
N LYS A 23 -0.07 7.16 -2.50
CA LYS A 23 1.04 7.17 -1.52
C LYS A 23 2.33 7.67 -2.17
N ASN A 24 2.64 7.21 -3.39
CA ASN A 24 3.81 7.67 -4.14
C ASN A 24 3.70 9.15 -4.51
N GLY A 25 2.55 9.58 -5.03
CA GLY A 25 2.30 10.98 -5.37
C GLY A 25 2.45 11.92 -4.15
N LEU A 26 1.92 11.54 -3.00
CA LEU A 26 2.08 12.30 -1.75
C LEU A 26 3.53 12.31 -1.28
N THR A 27 4.26 11.20 -1.42
CA THR A 27 5.68 11.11 -1.04
C THR A 27 6.54 12.02 -1.91
N GLU A 28 6.30 12.07 -3.22
CA GLU A 28 7.01 13.00 -4.11
C GLU A 28 6.61 14.46 -3.85
N LEU A 29 5.32 14.73 -3.59
CA LEU A 29 4.86 16.08 -3.23
C LEU A 29 5.51 16.57 -1.93
N PHE A 30 5.64 15.69 -0.94
CA PHE A 30 6.27 16.01 0.34
C PHE A 30 7.73 16.46 0.21
N LYS A 31 8.45 15.98 -0.83
CA LYS A 31 9.85 16.40 -1.07
C LYS A 31 9.98 17.83 -1.59
N ILE A 32 8.93 18.35 -2.24
CA ILE A 32 8.97 19.65 -2.94
C ILE A 32 8.09 20.72 -2.29
N ILE A 33 7.24 20.34 -1.33
CA ILE A 33 6.35 21.27 -0.65
C ILE A 33 7.13 22.24 0.24
N ASP A 34 6.77 23.52 0.21
CA ASP A 34 7.34 24.53 1.08
C ASP A 34 6.87 24.31 2.54
N PRO A 35 7.77 23.99 3.48
CA PRO A 35 7.41 23.76 4.87
C PRO A 35 6.95 25.02 5.59
N SER A 36 7.22 26.22 5.07
CA SER A 36 6.70 27.48 5.62
C SER A 36 5.20 27.67 5.36
N ASN A 37 4.65 26.97 4.37
CA ASN A 37 3.20 26.90 4.14
C ASN A 37 2.59 25.80 5.02
N GLU A 38 2.49 26.08 6.33
CA GLU A 38 2.01 25.13 7.34
C GLU A 38 0.65 24.50 6.98
N ALA A 39 -0.27 25.27 6.40
CA ALA A 39 -1.59 24.79 6.02
C ALA A 39 -1.51 23.69 4.95
N MET A 40 -0.66 23.84 3.93
CA MET A 40 -0.47 22.83 2.91
C MET A 40 0.40 21.67 3.41
N TYR A 41 1.46 21.96 4.16
CA TYR A 41 2.33 20.95 4.76
C TYR A 41 1.54 19.98 5.66
N ASN A 42 0.70 20.53 6.56
CA ASN A 42 -0.14 19.74 7.45
C ASN A 42 -1.17 18.90 6.68
N LYS A 43 -1.76 19.44 5.59
CA LYS A 43 -2.67 18.66 4.74
C LYS A 43 -1.98 17.45 4.12
N VAL A 44 -0.75 17.63 3.59
CA VAL A 44 0.03 16.52 3.02
C VAL A 44 0.33 15.46 4.08
N ILE A 45 0.79 15.87 5.27
CA ILE A 45 1.07 14.95 6.37
C ILE A 45 -0.17 14.14 6.78
N VAL A 46 -1.31 14.80 6.96
CA VAL A 46 -2.58 14.15 7.33
C VAL A 46 -3.00 13.15 6.26
N ASP A 47 -2.91 13.52 4.98
CA ASP A 47 -3.29 12.67 3.87
C ASP A 47 -2.35 11.47 3.70
N MET A 48 -1.04 11.66 3.92
CA MET A 48 -0.05 10.57 3.97
C MET A 48 -0.38 9.56 5.06
N GLY A 49 -0.72 10.03 6.26
CA GLY A 49 -1.11 9.17 7.38
C GLY A 49 -2.39 8.38 7.10
N ALA A 50 -3.41 9.06 6.58
CA ALA A 50 -4.69 8.44 6.21
C ALA A 50 -4.52 7.40 5.08
N THR A 51 -3.75 7.75 4.04
CA THR A 51 -3.46 6.86 2.90
C THR A 51 -2.68 5.63 3.35
N SER A 52 -1.66 5.81 4.20
CA SER A 52 -0.86 4.70 4.74
C SER A 52 -1.70 3.75 5.59
N SER A 53 -2.58 4.29 6.42
CA SER A 53 -3.50 3.49 7.25
C SER A 53 -4.46 2.66 6.42
N ARG A 54 -5.04 3.24 5.36
CA ARG A 54 -5.93 2.52 4.44
C ARG A 54 -5.20 1.44 3.65
N PHE A 55 -3.98 1.75 3.17
CA PHE A 55 -3.14 0.79 2.45
C PHE A 55 -2.81 -0.43 3.33
N GLN A 56 -2.41 -0.22 4.59
CA GLN A 56 -2.15 -1.32 5.51
C GLN A 56 -3.43 -2.09 5.86
N LYS A 57 -4.55 -1.39 6.04
CA LYS A 57 -5.84 -2.04 6.31
C LYS A 57 -6.23 -3.00 5.18
N TRP A 58 -6.05 -2.60 3.92
CA TRP A 58 -6.33 -3.47 2.77
C TRP A 58 -5.52 -4.77 2.84
N TRP A 59 -4.23 -4.69 3.14
CA TRP A 59 -3.38 -5.87 3.31
C TRP A 59 -3.90 -6.80 4.40
N ASN A 60 -4.21 -6.24 5.57
CA ASN A 60 -4.73 -7.00 6.71
C ASN A 60 -6.07 -7.67 6.39
N ASP A 61 -6.99 -6.93 5.77
CA ASP A 61 -8.32 -7.44 5.41
C ASP A 61 -8.21 -8.60 4.40
N LYS A 62 -7.38 -8.44 3.36
CA LYS A 62 -7.22 -9.45 2.31
C LYS A 62 -6.44 -10.66 2.79
N SER A 63 -5.42 -10.47 3.62
CA SER A 63 -4.71 -11.61 4.22
C SER A 63 -5.63 -12.45 5.10
N MET A 64 -6.55 -11.83 5.83
CA MET A 64 -7.55 -12.54 6.62
C MET A 64 -8.60 -13.22 5.72
N GLN A 65 -9.11 -12.52 4.71
CA GLN A 65 -10.12 -13.05 3.78
C GLN A 65 -9.64 -14.28 3.02
N TYR A 66 -8.39 -14.26 2.56
CA TYR A 66 -7.79 -15.34 1.76
C TYR A 66 -6.89 -16.28 2.58
N ASN A 67 -6.77 -16.04 3.89
CA ASN A 67 -5.91 -16.79 4.81
C ASN A 67 -4.45 -16.91 4.30
N TRP A 68 -3.86 -15.79 3.90
CA TRP A 68 -2.49 -15.74 3.39
C TRP A 68 -1.47 -16.11 4.46
N GLU A 69 -0.48 -16.90 4.06
CA GLU A 69 0.68 -17.19 4.90
C GLU A 69 1.42 -15.90 5.27
N SER A 70 1.81 -15.78 6.54
CA SER A 70 2.62 -14.68 7.06
C SER A 70 3.85 -15.22 7.79
N ARG A 71 4.87 -14.38 7.93
CA ARG A 71 6.11 -14.66 8.66
C ARG A 71 6.55 -13.40 9.41
N GLU A 72 7.23 -13.59 10.53
CA GLU A 72 7.65 -12.51 11.44
C GLU A 72 8.56 -11.46 10.77
N ASP A 73 9.34 -11.88 9.77
CA ASP A 73 10.22 -11.04 8.96
C ASP A 73 9.82 -10.99 7.47
N GLY A 74 8.57 -11.36 7.17
CA GLY A 74 8.05 -11.39 5.81
C GLY A 74 7.18 -10.18 5.47
N THR A 75 7.20 -9.77 4.21
CA THR A 75 6.29 -8.78 3.65
C THR A 75 5.48 -9.37 2.50
N TRP A 76 4.24 -8.91 2.35
CA TRP A 76 3.47 -9.22 1.16
C TRP A 76 3.78 -8.25 0.03
N GLU A 77 3.87 -8.80 -1.18
CA GLU A 77 3.97 -8.04 -2.42
C GLU A 77 2.83 -8.44 -3.34
N ILE A 78 2.35 -7.49 -4.15
CA ILE A 78 1.40 -7.74 -5.24
C ILE A 78 2.09 -7.51 -6.57
N ASP A 79 1.87 -8.41 -7.51
CA ASP A 79 2.13 -8.16 -8.92
C ASP A 79 0.88 -7.50 -9.54
N PHE A 80 1.06 -6.25 -9.98
CA PHE A 80 -0.03 -5.46 -10.54
C PHE A 80 -0.42 -5.90 -11.96
N GLU A 81 0.32 -6.75 -12.64
CA GLU A 81 -0.08 -7.29 -13.95
C GLU A 81 -0.89 -8.58 -13.75
N SER A 82 -0.36 -9.52 -12.96
CA SER A 82 -0.94 -10.86 -12.80
C SER A 82 -1.95 -10.99 -11.66
N CYS A 83 -2.09 -9.98 -10.81
CA CYS A 83 -2.84 -9.97 -9.55
C CYS A 83 -2.31 -10.96 -8.49
N GLU A 84 -1.12 -11.51 -8.69
CA GLU A 84 -0.54 -12.50 -7.78
C GLU A 84 -0.01 -11.83 -6.52
N ILE A 85 -0.13 -12.56 -5.41
CA ILE A 85 0.34 -12.13 -4.10
C ILE A 85 1.48 -13.03 -3.66
N PHE A 86 2.57 -12.41 -3.24
CA PHE A 86 3.78 -13.08 -2.84
C PHE A 86 4.13 -12.78 -1.39
N LEU A 87 4.66 -13.77 -0.69
CA LEU A 87 5.40 -13.57 0.56
C LEU A 87 6.89 -13.45 0.22
N VAL A 88 7.50 -12.34 0.63
CA VAL A 88 8.91 -12.03 0.41
C VAL A 88 9.63 -11.86 1.75
N LYS A 89 10.87 -12.31 1.80
CA LYS A 89 11.83 -12.15 2.89
C LYS A 89 13.19 -11.78 2.29
#